data_AF-A0A6G6GKW2-F1
#
_entry.id   AF-A0A6G6GKW2-F1
#
_cell.length_a   1.000
_cell.length_b   1.000
_cell.length_c   1.000
_cell.angle_alpha   90.00
_cell.angle_beta   90.00
_cell.angle_gamma   90.00
#
_symmetry.space_group_name_H-M   'P 1'
#
loop_
_entity.id
_entity.type
_entity.pdbx_description
1 polymer ?
#
loop_
_entity_poly.entity_id
_entity_poly.type
_entity_poly.pdbx_seq_one_letter_code
_entity_poly.pdbx_strand_id
1 'polypeptide(L)'
;MKKLTSLFLLAILVCSCASETEKGVLDDIATVYDADTSYSKSFVSNTSEKRKTFNVVIQNSAMIDTLKPTVTTANSALMVYDALTSEEKENYTDIEVFLINAKKDTASFYYPMTALAPISKKAKVHRQFSDAIVNNNFEALNTINKAVEIPADFAIGLENGIKQFEADNGSLNGYYTFGIAEERDQIGTIYQYQAYLLFANGTKINYLVVVDATAGNDQLVGFKFFSRN
;
A
#
# COMPACT_ATOMS: atom_id res chain seq x y z
N MET A 1 10.24 -28.08 54.66
CA MET A 1 9.40 -27.40 53.66
C MET A 1 10.07 -26.08 53.28
N LYS A 2 10.80 -26.04 52.15
CA LYS A 2 11.48 -24.82 51.67
C LYS A 2 10.49 -24.04 50.78
N LYS A 3 10.23 -22.79 51.15
CA LYS A 3 9.28 -21.90 50.49
C LYS A 3 9.79 -21.51 49.10
N LEU A 4 8.96 -21.74 48.09
CA LEU A 4 9.12 -21.25 46.72
C LEU A 4 9.12 -19.72 46.75
N THR A 5 10.23 -19.09 46.38
CA THR A 5 10.27 -17.67 46.03
C THR A 5 9.77 -17.53 44.60
N SER A 6 8.53 -17.04 44.47
CA SER A 6 7.91 -16.69 43.20
C SER A 6 8.64 -15.49 42.59
N LEU A 7 9.25 -15.69 41.43
CA LEU A 7 9.86 -14.64 40.63
C LEU A 7 8.72 -13.80 40.03
N PHE A 8 8.55 -12.56 40.51
CA PHE A 8 7.69 -11.58 39.84
C PHE A 8 8.37 -11.18 38.52
N LEU A 9 7.92 -11.75 37.40
CA LEU A 9 8.23 -11.25 36.07
C LEU A 9 7.46 -9.93 35.89
N LEU A 10 8.10 -8.82 36.23
CA LEU A 10 7.58 -7.48 35.97
C LEU A 10 7.68 -7.27 34.45
N ALA A 11 6.58 -7.50 33.73
CA ALA A 11 6.44 -7.10 32.34
C ALA A 11 6.55 -5.57 32.29
N ILE A 12 7.71 -5.08 31.87
CA ILE A 12 7.90 -3.67 31.54
C ILE A 12 7.00 -3.41 30.33
N LEU A 13 5.82 -2.85 30.57
CA LEU A 13 5.07 -2.10 29.56
C LEU A 13 5.97 -0.95 29.13
N VAL A 14 6.78 -1.17 28.10
CA VAL A 14 7.36 -0.07 27.35
C VAL A 14 6.18 0.59 26.67
N CYS A 15 5.68 1.69 27.24
CA CYS A 15 4.84 2.64 26.51
C CYS A 15 5.69 3.24 25.38
N SER A 16 5.91 2.43 24.34
CA SER A 16 6.45 2.84 23.06
C SER A 16 5.34 3.63 22.37
N CYS A 17 5.26 4.91 22.68
CA CYS A 17 4.52 5.84 21.83
C CYS A 17 4.98 5.62 20.38
N ALA A 18 4.04 5.56 19.44
CA ALA A 18 4.40 5.52 18.04
C ALA A 18 5.20 6.78 17.69
N SER A 19 6.21 6.62 16.85
CA SER A 19 6.93 7.74 16.26
C SER A 19 5.99 8.59 15.40
N GLU A 20 6.44 9.76 14.98
CA GLU A 20 5.66 10.63 14.09
C GLU A 20 5.39 9.98 12.73
N THR A 21 6.36 9.23 12.19
CA THR A 21 6.22 8.47 10.94
C THR A 21 5.21 7.32 11.09
N GLU A 22 5.28 6.56 12.19
CA GLU A 22 4.33 5.50 12.50
C GLU A 22 2.89 6.02 12.70
N LYS A 23 2.72 7.23 13.24
CA LYS A 23 1.40 7.86 13.36
C LYS A 23 0.92 8.42 12.03
N GLY A 24 1.78 9.16 11.32
CA GLY A 24 1.43 9.76 10.04
C GLY A 24 0.95 8.74 9.03
N VAL A 25 1.58 7.55 8.98
CA VAL A 25 1.12 6.50 8.07
C VAL A 25 -0.24 5.91 8.43
N LEU A 26 -0.64 5.92 9.71
CA LEU A 26 -1.98 5.50 10.10
C LEU A 26 -3.03 6.51 9.62
N ASP A 27 -2.73 7.81 9.72
CA ASP A 27 -3.58 8.87 9.19
C ASP A 27 -3.71 8.79 7.66
N ASP A 28 -2.61 8.45 6.97
CA ASP A 28 -2.62 8.21 5.52
C ASP A 28 -3.49 7.00 5.15
N ILE A 29 -3.36 5.89 5.88
CA ILE A 29 -4.20 4.68 5.68
C ILE A 29 -5.68 5.01 5.95
N ALA A 30 -5.97 5.72 7.04
CA ALA A 30 -7.32 6.18 7.37
C ALA A 30 -7.91 7.00 6.22
N THR A 31 -7.12 7.90 5.64
CA THR A 31 -7.52 8.76 4.51
C THR A 31 -7.79 7.95 3.23
N VAL A 32 -6.92 7.00 2.89
CA VAL A 32 -7.07 6.16 1.69
C VAL A 32 -8.38 5.36 1.73
N TYR A 33 -8.68 4.76 2.88
CA TYR A 33 -9.80 3.83 3.01
C TYR A 33 -11.06 4.46 3.61
N ASP A 34 -11.03 5.71 4.04
CA ASP A 34 -12.10 6.33 4.85
C ASP A 34 -12.44 5.43 6.05
N ALA A 35 -11.44 5.20 6.89
CA ALA A 35 -11.45 4.15 7.92
C ALA A 35 -10.91 4.64 9.27
N ASP A 36 -11.29 3.95 10.34
CA ASP A 36 -10.62 4.06 11.62
C ASP A 36 -9.37 3.18 11.63
N THR A 37 -8.24 3.76 12.05
CA THR A 37 -6.96 3.04 12.17
C THR A 37 -6.45 3.03 13.59
N SER A 38 -5.82 1.94 13.99
CA SER A 38 -5.03 1.88 15.23
C SER A 38 -3.82 0.98 15.04
N TYR A 39 -2.87 1.04 15.98
CA TYR A 39 -1.67 0.21 15.93
C TYR A 39 -1.36 -0.44 17.27
N SER A 40 -0.57 -1.50 17.22
CA SER A 40 0.13 -2.03 18.38
C SER A 40 1.47 -2.64 17.97
N LYS A 41 2.38 -2.82 18.93
CA LYS A 41 3.67 -3.47 18.69
C LYS A 41 3.69 -4.77 19.48
N SER A 42 4.01 -5.88 18.82
CA SER A 42 4.09 -7.19 19.46
C SER A 42 5.47 -7.80 19.30
N PHE A 43 5.87 -8.61 20.28
CA PHE A 43 7.14 -9.30 20.28
C PHE A 43 6.91 -10.76 20.64
N VAL A 44 7.33 -11.66 19.75
CA VAL A 44 7.34 -13.10 19.97
C VAL A 44 8.78 -13.56 20.04
N SER A 45 9.14 -14.26 21.11
CA SER A 45 10.47 -14.88 21.24
C SER A 45 10.30 -16.25 21.87
N ASN A 46 10.36 -17.28 21.04
CA ASN A 46 10.38 -18.68 21.45
C ASN A 46 11.62 -19.39 20.89
N THR A 47 11.78 -20.69 21.16
CA THR A 47 12.98 -21.46 20.74
C THR A 47 13.16 -21.57 19.22
N SER A 48 12.12 -21.27 18.44
CA SER A 48 12.10 -21.39 16.97
C SER A 48 12.01 -20.05 16.23
N GLU A 49 11.60 -18.97 16.90
CA GLU A 49 11.23 -17.73 16.21
C GLU A 49 11.42 -16.50 17.12
N LYS A 50 12.02 -15.46 16.54
CA LYS A 50 12.11 -14.12 17.14
C LYS A 50 11.49 -13.12 16.17
N ARG A 51 10.32 -12.60 16.50
CA ARG A 51 9.57 -11.63 15.69
C ARG A 51 9.22 -10.39 16.47
N LYS A 52 9.39 -9.25 15.82
CA LYS A 52 8.94 -7.92 16.24
C LYS A 52 7.98 -7.41 15.19
N THR A 53 6.71 -7.27 15.54
CA THR A 53 5.65 -6.96 14.57
C THR A 53 5.09 -5.58 14.84
N PHE A 54 4.98 -4.78 13.77
CA PHE A 54 4.12 -3.60 13.77
C PHE A 54 2.73 -4.01 13.29
N ASN A 55 1.74 -3.92 14.17
CA ASN A 55 0.37 -4.34 13.89
C ASN A 55 -0.44 -3.10 13.51
N VAL A 56 -1.17 -3.17 12.41
CA VAL A 56 -2.15 -2.15 11.98
C VAL A 56 -3.54 -2.76 12.00
N VAL A 57 -4.49 -2.06 12.61
CA VAL A 57 -5.91 -2.41 12.55
C VAL A 57 -6.64 -1.37 11.73
N ILE A 58 -7.42 -1.81 10.75
CA ILE A 58 -8.26 -0.97 9.89
C ILE A 58 -9.71 -1.45 10.04
N GLN A 59 -10.63 -0.55 10.34
CA GLN A 59 -12.03 -0.89 10.56
C GLN A 59 -12.97 0.25 10.15
N ASN A 60 -14.27 -0.04 10.17
CA ASN A 60 -15.33 0.95 9.93
C ASN A 60 -15.20 1.66 8.56
N SER A 61 -14.91 0.91 7.50
CA SER A 61 -14.82 1.44 6.13
C SER A 61 -15.69 0.64 5.17
N ALA A 62 -16.51 1.34 4.38
CA ALA A 62 -17.28 0.70 3.31
C ALA A 62 -16.37 0.13 2.19
N MET A 63 -15.16 0.68 2.04
CA MET A 63 -14.21 0.24 1.04
C MET A 63 -13.66 -1.15 1.38
N ILE A 64 -13.22 -1.36 2.63
CA ILE A 64 -12.66 -2.66 3.05
C ILE A 64 -13.70 -3.78 3.06
N ASP A 65 -14.99 -3.45 3.19
CA ASP A 65 -16.09 -4.43 3.10
C ASP A 65 -16.29 -4.99 1.67
N THR A 66 -15.78 -4.31 0.65
CA THR A 66 -15.96 -4.68 -0.77
C THR A 66 -14.69 -5.21 -1.42
N LEU A 67 -13.53 -4.80 -0.93
CA LEU A 67 -12.24 -5.23 -1.47
C LEU A 67 -11.87 -6.64 -0.97
N LYS A 68 -11.07 -7.35 -1.78
CA LYS A 68 -10.43 -8.58 -1.31
C LYS A 68 -9.49 -8.22 -0.15
N PRO A 69 -9.57 -8.88 1.03
CA PRO A 69 -8.74 -8.54 2.18
C PRO A 69 -7.24 -8.46 1.85
N THR A 70 -6.72 -9.42 1.08
CA THR A 70 -5.31 -9.49 0.69
C THR A 70 -4.82 -8.27 -0.08
N VAL A 71 -5.70 -7.61 -0.85
CA VAL A 71 -5.37 -6.43 -1.66
C VAL A 71 -5.17 -5.22 -0.76
N THR A 72 -6.10 -5.02 0.17
CA THR A 72 -6.05 -3.94 1.16
C THR A 72 -4.90 -4.13 2.14
N THR A 73 -4.74 -5.33 2.71
CA THR A 73 -3.68 -5.57 3.70
C THR A 73 -2.28 -5.48 3.10
N ALA A 74 -2.08 -5.91 1.86
CA ALA A 74 -0.79 -5.78 1.18
C ALA A 74 -0.43 -4.32 0.93
N ASN A 75 -1.39 -3.51 0.48
CA ASN A 75 -1.17 -2.07 0.28
C ASN A 75 -0.88 -1.36 1.61
N SER A 76 -1.66 -1.61 2.66
CA SER A 76 -1.44 -1.00 3.97
C SER A 76 -0.09 -1.40 4.59
N ALA A 77 0.32 -2.66 4.45
CA ALA A 77 1.64 -3.08 4.88
C ALA A 77 2.76 -2.38 4.09
N LEU A 78 2.57 -2.19 2.78
CA LEU A 78 3.54 -1.45 1.97
C LEU A 78 3.60 0.04 2.34
N MET A 79 2.46 0.68 2.62
CA MET A 79 2.42 2.06 3.09
C MET A 79 3.23 2.24 4.37
N VAL A 80 3.02 1.36 5.36
CA VAL A 80 3.85 1.35 6.59
C VAL A 80 5.31 1.17 6.24
N TYR A 81 5.66 0.16 5.45
CA TYR A 81 7.05 -0.07 5.05
C TYR A 81 7.67 1.16 4.38
N ASP A 82 6.97 1.84 3.48
CA ASP A 82 7.51 3.01 2.79
C ASP A 82 7.64 4.25 3.68
N ALA A 83 6.79 4.40 4.69
CA ALA A 83 6.82 5.51 5.62
C ALA A 83 7.90 5.38 6.71
N LEU A 84 8.23 4.15 7.12
CA LEU A 84 9.26 3.91 8.14
C LEU A 84 10.63 4.39 7.66
N THR A 85 11.35 5.07 8.55
CA THR A 85 12.77 5.39 8.37
C THR A 85 13.60 4.10 8.31
N SER A 86 14.83 4.19 7.79
CA SER A 86 15.75 3.03 7.77
C SER A 86 15.98 2.44 9.16
N GLU A 87 16.12 3.28 10.19
CA GLU A 87 16.31 2.83 11.58
C GLU A 87 15.05 2.14 12.13
N GLU A 88 13.86 2.65 11.81
CA GLU A 88 12.61 2.01 12.22
C GLU A 88 12.37 0.67 11.53
N LYS A 89 12.78 0.53 10.26
CA LYS A 89 12.69 -0.75 9.54
C LYS A 89 13.48 -1.86 10.24
N GLU A 90 14.61 -1.54 10.86
CA GLU A 90 15.42 -2.51 11.62
C GLU A 90 14.75 -2.96 12.92
N ASN A 91 13.76 -2.21 13.41
CA ASN A 91 13.02 -2.55 14.63
C ASN A 91 11.94 -3.61 14.40
N TYR A 92 11.58 -3.90 13.16
CA TYR A 92 10.50 -4.83 12.82
C TYR A 92 10.99 -5.96 11.93
N THR A 93 10.51 -7.17 12.20
CA THR A 93 10.66 -8.30 11.29
C THR A 93 9.55 -8.32 10.24
N ASP A 94 8.41 -7.72 10.58
CA ASP A 94 7.19 -7.79 9.79
C ASP A 94 6.15 -6.75 10.19
N ILE A 95 5.19 -6.59 9.27
CA ILE A 95 3.97 -5.81 9.47
C ILE A 95 2.79 -6.76 9.36
N GLU A 96 1.91 -6.76 10.36
CA GLU A 96 0.65 -7.50 10.34
C GLU A 96 -0.51 -6.53 10.24
N VAL A 97 -1.44 -6.78 9.32
CA VAL A 97 -2.60 -5.92 9.10
C VAL A 97 -3.86 -6.70 9.39
N PHE A 98 -4.70 -6.15 10.26
CA PHE A 98 -6.01 -6.66 10.64
C PHE A 98 -7.09 -5.79 9.98
N LEU A 99 -8.01 -6.42 9.27
CA LEU A 99 -9.22 -5.78 8.75
C LEU A 99 -10.41 -6.29 9.57
N ILE A 100 -11.19 -5.37 10.11
CA ILE A 100 -12.43 -5.68 10.81
C ILE A 100 -13.59 -5.10 10.00
N ASN A 101 -14.35 -5.98 9.35
CA ASN A 101 -15.46 -5.58 8.48
C ASN A 101 -16.68 -5.10 9.29
N ALA A 102 -17.71 -4.58 8.61
CA ALA A 102 -18.94 -4.13 9.28
C ALA A 102 -19.67 -5.23 10.09
N LYS A 103 -19.46 -6.51 9.75
CA LYS A 103 -20.01 -7.67 10.47
C LYS A 103 -19.17 -8.11 11.67
N LYS A 104 -18.04 -7.43 11.93
CA LYS A 104 -17.05 -7.77 12.96
C LYS A 104 -16.29 -9.07 12.68
N ASP A 105 -16.25 -9.52 11.42
CA ASP A 105 -15.31 -10.55 11.00
C ASP A 105 -13.91 -9.94 10.87
N THR A 106 -12.91 -10.67 11.34
CA THR A 106 -11.51 -10.27 11.27
C THR A 106 -10.77 -11.09 10.22
N ALA A 107 -10.09 -10.40 9.29
CA ALA A 107 -9.07 -10.98 8.43
C ALA A 107 -7.72 -10.40 8.82
N SER A 108 -6.69 -11.24 9.00
CA SER A 108 -5.33 -10.77 9.24
C SER A 108 -4.33 -11.41 8.30
N PHE A 109 -3.35 -10.61 7.89
CA PHE A 109 -2.27 -11.03 7.01
C PHE A 109 -0.96 -10.44 7.49
N TYR A 110 0.07 -11.29 7.44
CA TYR A 110 1.43 -10.98 7.83
C TYR A 110 2.32 -10.77 6.61
N TYR A 111 3.15 -9.73 6.65
CA TYR A 111 4.06 -9.36 5.57
C TYR A 111 5.48 -9.20 6.11
N PRO A 112 6.42 -10.10 5.77
CA PRO A 112 7.82 -9.93 6.10
C PRO A 112 8.39 -8.65 5.49
N MET A 113 9.23 -7.93 6.24
CA MET A 113 9.94 -6.75 5.71
C MET A 113 10.78 -7.10 4.46
N THR A 114 11.31 -8.33 4.40
CA THR A 114 12.08 -8.84 3.26
C THR A 114 11.23 -9.05 2.01
N ALA A 115 9.93 -9.33 2.15
CA ALA A 115 9.00 -9.47 1.04
C ALA A 115 8.48 -8.10 0.57
N LEU A 116 8.34 -7.13 1.48
CA LEU A 116 7.89 -5.77 1.15
C LEU A 116 8.95 -4.95 0.41
N ALA A 117 10.24 -5.16 0.70
CA ALA A 117 11.33 -4.44 0.05
C ALA A 117 11.32 -4.48 -1.50
N PRO A 118 11.24 -5.66 -2.16
CA PRO A 118 11.16 -5.72 -3.62
C PRO A 118 9.86 -5.11 -4.18
N ILE A 119 8.75 -5.22 -3.46
CA ILE A 119 7.46 -4.61 -3.86
C ILE A 119 7.57 -3.08 -3.80
N SER A 120 8.16 -2.52 -2.73
CA SER A 120 8.41 -1.08 -2.57
C SER A 120 9.26 -0.51 -3.72
N LYS A 121 10.29 -1.25 -4.13
CA LYS A 121 11.12 -0.86 -5.28
C LYS A 121 10.27 -0.75 -6.54
N LYS A 122 9.41 -1.73 -6.81
CA LYS A 122 8.53 -1.76 -7.98
C LYS A 122 7.42 -0.72 -7.91
N ALA A 123 6.95 -0.38 -6.72
CA ALA A 123 5.97 0.68 -6.49
C ALA A 123 6.48 2.07 -6.94
N LYS A 124 7.80 2.25 -7.10
CA LYS A 124 8.37 3.49 -7.69
C LYS A 124 7.89 3.71 -9.13
N VAL A 125 7.68 2.66 -9.92
CA VAL A 125 7.13 2.79 -11.28
C VAL A 125 5.70 3.33 -11.22
N HIS A 126 4.87 2.78 -10.33
CA HIS A 126 3.51 3.28 -10.10
C HIS A 126 3.49 4.73 -9.61
N ARG A 127 4.38 5.10 -8.67
CA ARG A 127 4.53 6.49 -8.20
C ARG A 127 4.94 7.42 -9.32
N GLN A 128 5.99 7.10 -10.08
CA GLN A 128 6.41 7.90 -11.23
C GLN A 128 5.27 8.08 -12.25
N PHE A 129 4.52 7.03 -12.52
CA PHE A 129 3.35 7.09 -13.41
C PHE A 129 2.28 8.04 -12.87
N SER A 130 1.92 7.90 -11.59
CA SER A 130 0.84 8.66 -10.96
C SER A 130 1.22 10.12 -10.69
N ASP A 131 2.45 10.37 -10.27
CA ASP A 131 3.00 11.70 -10.03
C ASP A 131 3.12 12.48 -11.34
N ALA A 132 3.46 11.82 -12.45
CA ALA A 132 3.48 12.46 -13.77
C ALA A 132 2.08 12.96 -14.18
N ILE A 133 1.03 12.19 -13.88
CA ILE A 133 -0.36 12.60 -14.13
C ILE A 133 -0.74 13.78 -13.25
N VAL A 134 -0.59 13.66 -11.93
CA VAL A 134 -1.05 14.68 -10.98
C VAL A 134 -0.30 16.00 -11.14
N ASN A 135 0.99 15.94 -11.49
CA ASN A 135 1.80 17.14 -11.70
C ASN A 135 1.72 17.69 -13.14
N ASN A 136 0.83 17.16 -13.99
CA ASN A 136 0.73 17.52 -15.40
C ASN A 136 2.08 17.45 -16.15
N ASN A 137 2.91 16.48 -15.78
CA ASN A 137 4.25 16.25 -16.33
C ASN A 137 4.29 14.93 -17.12
N PHE A 138 3.48 14.86 -18.18
CA PHE A 138 3.36 13.64 -19.00
C PHE A 138 4.65 13.27 -19.74
N GLU A 139 5.56 14.22 -19.95
CA GLU A 139 6.89 13.93 -20.51
C GLU A 139 7.69 12.97 -19.63
N ALA A 140 7.53 13.04 -18.31
CA ALA A 140 8.20 12.12 -17.38
C ALA A 140 7.83 10.65 -17.61
N LEU A 141 6.64 10.37 -18.15
CA LEU A 141 6.19 9.01 -18.48
C LEU A 141 7.06 8.36 -19.55
N ASN A 142 7.70 9.16 -20.42
CA ASN A 142 8.58 8.65 -21.46
C ASN A 142 9.90 8.10 -20.91
N THR A 143 10.25 8.46 -19.67
CA THR A 143 11.47 8.00 -18.98
C THR A 143 11.28 6.65 -18.28
N ILE A 144 10.04 6.19 -18.13
CA ILE A 144 9.73 4.90 -17.50
C ILE A 144 10.15 3.78 -18.46
N ASN A 145 10.89 2.80 -17.94
CA ASN A 145 11.14 1.55 -18.65
C ASN A 145 9.79 0.84 -18.88
N LYS A 146 9.41 0.66 -20.14
CA LYS A 146 8.09 0.15 -20.53
C LYS A 146 8.20 -1.05 -21.45
N ALA A 147 7.19 -1.91 -21.41
CA ALA A 147 7.02 -3.03 -22.33
C ALA A 147 6.84 -2.51 -23.77
N VAL A 148 7.26 -3.29 -24.76
CA VAL A 148 7.25 -2.87 -26.18
C VAL A 148 5.82 -2.72 -26.71
N GLU A 149 4.87 -3.37 -26.06
CA GLU A 149 3.44 -3.36 -26.35
C GLU A 149 2.79 -2.02 -25.95
N ILE A 150 3.40 -1.23 -25.06
CA ILE A 150 2.91 0.10 -24.73
C ILE A 150 3.28 1.05 -25.87
N PRO A 151 2.29 1.67 -26.55
CA PRO A 151 2.55 2.57 -27.67
C PRO A 151 3.52 3.70 -27.31
N ALA A 152 4.38 4.10 -28.26
CA ALA A 152 5.37 5.15 -28.01
C ALA A 152 4.73 6.51 -27.64
N ASP A 153 3.52 6.76 -28.12
CA ASP A 153 2.72 7.97 -27.91
C ASP A 153 1.70 7.84 -26.76
N PHE A 154 1.77 6.79 -25.93
CA PHE A 154 0.80 6.56 -24.84
C PHE A 154 0.66 7.74 -23.89
N ALA A 155 1.74 8.50 -23.65
CA ALA A 155 1.74 9.67 -22.79
C ALA A 155 0.79 10.76 -23.29
N ILE A 156 0.70 10.95 -24.61
CA ILE A 156 -0.22 11.92 -25.26
C ILE A 156 -1.66 11.43 -25.10
N GLY A 157 -1.90 10.14 -25.34
CA GLY A 157 -3.22 9.54 -25.16
C GLY A 157 -3.71 9.69 -23.71
N LEU A 158 -2.80 9.50 -22.75
CA LEU A 158 -3.09 9.66 -21.34
C LEU A 158 -3.37 11.11 -20.96
N GLU A 159 -2.54 12.07 -21.41
CA GLU A 159 -2.78 13.50 -21.21
C GLU A 159 -4.17 13.93 -21.68
N ASN A 160 -4.55 13.51 -22.89
CA ASN A 160 -5.88 13.81 -23.44
C ASN A 160 -7.01 13.17 -22.62
N GLY A 161 -6.82 11.93 -22.15
CA GLY A 161 -7.78 11.26 -21.29
C GLY A 161 -7.97 11.97 -19.94
N ILE A 162 -6.89 12.44 -19.33
CA ILE A 162 -6.94 13.19 -18.07
C ILE A 162 -7.62 14.54 -18.27
N LYS A 163 -7.31 15.28 -19.35
CA LYS A 163 -8.01 16.53 -19.70
C LYS A 163 -9.52 16.34 -19.86
N GLN A 164 -9.93 15.21 -20.45
CA GLN A 164 -11.35 14.89 -20.55
C GLN A 164 -11.97 14.66 -19.16
N PHE A 165 -11.30 13.90 -18.29
CA PHE A 165 -11.79 13.74 -16.92
C PHE A 165 -11.85 15.05 -16.15
N GLU A 166 -10.89 15.96 -16.35
CA GLU A 166 -10.92 17.28 -15.72
C GLU A 166 -12.04 18.17 -16.23
N ALA A 167 -12.36 18.09 -17.54
CA ALA A 167 -13.50 18.79 -18.11
C ALA A 167 -14.83 18.34 -17.48
N ASP A 168 -14.96 17.04 -17.18
CA ASP A 168 -16.18 16.45 -16.63
C ASP A 168 -16.26 16.57 -15.09
N ASN A 169 -15.12 16.59 -14.39
CA ASN A 169 -15.06 16.43 -12.93
C ASN A 169 -14.37 17.59 -12.17
N GLY A 170 -13.88 18.61 -12.86
CA GLY A 170 -13.07 19.68 -12.28
C GLY A 170 -11.59 19.30 -12.17
N SER A 171 -10.78 20.15 -11.53
CA SER A 171 -9.33 19.93 -11.46
C SER A 171 -8.96 18.62 -10.76
N LEU A 172 -7.90 17.97 -11.23
CA LEU A 172 -7.31 16.83 -10.53
C LEU A 172 -6.58 17.29 -9.27
N ASN A 173 -6.97 16.78 -8.10
CA ASN A 173 -6.37 17.14 -6.81
C ASN A 173 -5.24 16.20 -6.38
N GLY A 174 -5.28 14.94 -6.81
CA GLY A 174 -4.29 13.95 -6.40
C GLY A 174 -4.69 12.52 -6.72
N TYR A 175 -3.95 11.56 -6.16
CA TYR A 175 -4.24 10.14 -6.26
C TYR A 175 -4.01 9.43 -4.93
N TYR A 176 -4.65 8.29 -4.75
CA TYR A 176 -4.44 7.40 -3.61
C TYR A 176 -4.35 5.95 -4.08
N THR A 177 -3.31 5.24 -3.63
CA THR A 177 -3.17 3.80 -3.85
C THR A 177 -3.96 3.07 -2.78
N PHE A 178 -4.90 2.21 -3.18
CA PHE A 178 -5.76 1.48 -2.24
C PHE A 178 -5.57 -0.04 -2.31
N GLY A 179 -4.76 -0.54 -3.24
CA GLY A 179 -4.63 -1.97 -3.43
C GLY A 179 -3.36 -2.37 -4.13
N ILE A 180 -2.83 -3.53 -3.71
CA ILE A 180 -1.74 -4.21 -4.41
C ILE A 180 -2.11 -5.68 -4.54
N ALA A 181 -1.98 -6.22 -5.75
CA ALA A 181 -2.17 -7.63 -6.01
C ALA A 181 -0.96 -8.19 -6.76
N GLU A 182 -0.53 -9.39 -6.39
CA GLU A 182 0.28 -10.24 -7.27
C GLU A 182 -0.69 -11.06 -8.12
N GLU A 183 -0.56 -10.94 -9.44
CA GLU A 183 -1.36 -11.71 -10.39
C GLU A 183 -0.42 -12.53 -11.28
N ARG A 184 -0.90 -13.68 -11.73
CA ARG A 184 -0.14 -14.56 -12.62
C ARG A 184 -0.97 -14.87 -13.85
N ASP A 185 -0.38 -14.64 -15.02
CA ASP A 185 -0.97 -14.98 -16.30
C ASP A 185 0.05 -15.67 -17.22
N GLN A 186 -0.24 -15.69 -18.53
CA GLN A 186 0.62 -16.31 -19.54
C GLN A 186 1.90 -15.50 -19.84
N ILE A 187 1.93 -14.21 -19.48
CA ILE A 187 3.06 -13.29 -19.67
C ILE A 187 4.02 -13.42 -18.49
N GLY A 188 3.52 -13.76 -17.30
CA GLY A 188 4.32 -14.09 -16.13
C GLY A 188 3.63 -13.71 -14.84
N THR A 189 4.43 -13.42 -13.82
CA THR A 189 3.94 -12.81 -12.58
C THR A 189 4.04 -11.29 -12.71
N ILE A 190 2.99 -10.59 -12.31
CA ILE A 190 2.90 -9.13 -12.33
C ILE A 190 2.43 -8.60 -10.97
N TYR A 191 2.84 -7.38 -10.64
CA TYR A 191 2.21 -6.61 -9.56
C TYR A 191 1.25 -5.58 -10.14
N GLN A 192 0.01 -5.62 -9.68
CA GLN A 192 -1.02 -4.64 -9.99
C GLN A 192 -1.14 -3.66 -8.82
N TYR A 193 -0.79 -2.39 -9.06
CA TYR A 193 -1.03 -1.28 -8.14
C TYR A 193 -2.36 -0.65 -8.51
N GLN A 194 -3.31 -0.66 -7.58
CA GLN A 194 -4.68 -0.18 -7.75
C GLN A 194 -4.83 1.14 -7.01
N ALA A 195 -5.30 2.16 -7.72
CA ALA A 195 -5.37 3.51 -7.21
C ALA A 195 -6.61 4.24 -7.75
N TYR A 196 -6.93 5.39 -7.17
CA TYR A 196 -7.92 6.29 -7.74
C TYR A 196 -7.36 7.70 -7.84
N LEU A 197 -7.74 8.39 -8.91
CA LEU A 197 -7.60 9.84 -9.03
C LEU A 197 -8.74 10.51 -8.25
N LEU A 198 -8.43 11.57 -7.50
CA LEU A 198 -9.40 12.38 -6.78
C LEU A 198 -9.55 13.74 -7.44
N PHE A 199 -10.74 14.05 -7.94
CA PHE A 199 -11.06 15.32 -8.58
C PHE A 199 -11.70 16.30 -7.58
N ALA A 200 -11.67 17.59 -7.91
CA ALA A 200 -12.18 18.67 -7.07
C ALA A 200 -13.66 18.53 -6.68
N ASN A 201 -14.48 17.93 -7.53
CA ASN A 201 -15.88 17.64 -7.23
C ASN A 201 -16.10 16.41 -6.32
N GLY A 202 -15.02 15.77 -5.85
CA GLY A 202 -15.04 14.57 -5.03
C GLY A 202 -15.14 13.26 -5.81
N THR A 203 -15.20 13.32 -7.15
CA THR A 203 -15.24 12.13 -8.01
C THR A 203 -13.93 11.35 -7.90
N LYS A 204 -14.05 10.03 -7.77
CA LYS A 204 -12.94 9.09 -7.78
C LYS A 204 -12.95 8.30 -9.08
N ILE A 205 -11.86 8.37 -9.85
CA ILE A 205 -11.68 7.53 -11.05
C ILE A 205 -10.61 6.49 -10.74
N ASN A 206 -11.05 5.23 -10.67
CA ASN A 206 -10.13 4.12 -10.40
C ASN A 206 -9.24 3.86 -11.60
N TYR A 207 -8.00 3.46 -11.33
CA TYR A 207 -7.07 2.97 -12.32
C TYR A 207 -6.16 1.90 -11.71
N LEU A 208 -5.46 1.18 -12.57
CA LEU A 208 -4.37 0.32 -12.16
C LEU A 208 -3.14 0.54 -13.03
N VAL A 209 -1.98 0.27 -12.45
CA VAL A 209 -0.69 0.21 -13.11
C VAL A 209 -0.10 -1.18 -12.87
N VAL A 210 0.38 -1.81 -13.93
CA VAL A 210 0.95 -3.15 -13.91
C VAL A 210 2.46 -3.06 -14.10
N VAL A 211 3.18 -3.68 -13.18
CA VAL A 211 4.65 -3.74 -13.18
C VAL A 211 5.09 -5.19 -13.18
N ASP A 212 6.11 -5.51 -13.98
CA ASP A 212 6.70 -6.85 -14.02
C ASP A 212 7.19 -7.27 -12.61
N ALA A 213 6.86 -8.48 -12.16
CA ALA A 213 7.27 -8.98 -10.84
C ALA A 213 8.67 -9.60 -10.83
N THR A 214 9.28 -9.84 -11.99
CA THR A 214 10.62 -10.44 -12.15
C THR A 214 11.67 -9.62 -11.42
N ALA A 215 12.52 -10.30 -10.67
CA ALA A 215 13.59 -9.65 -9.91
C ALA A 215 14.52 -8.87 -10.85
N GLY A 216 14.73 -7.59 -10.53
CA GLY A 216 15.57 -6.70 -11.32
C GLY A 216 14.91 -6.09 -12.56
N ASN A 217 13.73 -6.56 -12.98
CA ASN A 217 12.96 -5.94 -14.07
C ASN A 217 11.87 -5.02 -13.51
N ASP A 218 12.11 -3.71 -13.54
CA ASP A 218 11.16 -2.69 -13.07
C ASP A 218 10.45 -2.05 -14.27
N GLN A 219 9.81 -2.89 -15.08
CA GLN A 219 9.17 -2.49 -16.33
C GLN A 219 7.67 -2.24 -16.13
N LEU A 220 7.18 -1.12 -16.64
CA LEU A 220 5.75 -0.85 -16.81
C LEU A 220 5.21 -1.77 -17.92
N VAL A 221 4.31 -2.68 -17.56
CA VAL A 221 3.72 -3.66 -18.48
C VAL A 221 2.38 -3.18 -19.02
N GLY A 222 1.65 -2.39 -18.25
CA GLY A 222 0.38 -1.83 -18.70
C GLY A 222 -0.28 -0.94 -17.66
N PHE A 223 -1.39 -0.33 -18.04
CA PHE A 223 -2.23 0.45 -17.15
C PHE A 223 -3.67 0.45 -17.67
N LYS A 224 -4.63 0.73 -16.81
CA LYS A 224 -6.04 0.81 -17.19
C LYS A 224 -6.80 1.77 -16.28
N PHE A 225 -7.59 2.65 -16.86
CA PHE A 225 -8.58 3.47 -16.15
C PHE A 225 -9.96 2.79 -16.22
N PHE A 226 -10.72 2.93 -15.14
CA PHE A 226 -12.08 2.42 -15.02
C PHE A 226 -13.02 3.62 -14.92
N SER A 227 -13.55 4.08 -16.06
CA SER A 227 -14.67 5.02 -16.05
C SER A 227 -15.94 4.27 -15.64
N ARG A 228 -16.78 4.88 -14.80
CA ARG A 228 -18.17 4.47 -14.70
C ARG A 228 -18.85 4.90 -16.00
N ASN A 229 -19.42 3.94 -16.73
CA ASN A 229 -20.42 4.25 -17.76
C ASN A 229 -21.68 4.80 -17.09
#